data_AF-M0JCT9-F1
#
_entry.id   AF-M0JCT9-F1
#
_cell.length_a   1.000
_cell.length_b   1.000
_cell.length_c   1.000
_cell.angle_alpha   90.00
_cell.angle_beta   90.00
_cell.angle_gamma   90.00
#
_symmetry.space_group_name_H-M   'P 1'
#
loop_
_entity.id
_entity.type
_entity.pdbx_description
1 polymer ?
#
loop_
_entity_poly.entity_id
_entity_poly.type
_entity_poly.pdbx_seq_one_letter_code
_entity_poly.pdbx_strand_id
1 'polypeptide(L)'
;MVENTTTDSSVDRGGSSEEEPANPDGDVAGAEEESGELIDEISDSLADDGFGVFHGREFISLRENGQVAPNSTVSQQYLKGKEAVILAYNENTNEIAIIPLEQNYDRTNVYSLQWNDDRVSMSVGGFLKQNDIKPDQTMRYPPEWDEDIGNEHVPGGLLVDLDQEGEVSPVAHSGTDEDDEEVEA
;
A
#
# COMPACT_ATOMS: atom_id res chain seq x y z
N MET A 1 -25.12 -44.11 81.11
CA MET A 1 -23.97 -43.81 80.25
C MET A 1 -24.03 -42.31 79.96
N VAL A 2 -23.53 -41.54 80.92
CA VAL A 2 -22.29 -40.73 80.88
C VAL A 2 -22.30 -39.64 79.80
N GLU A 3 -22.36 -38.42 80.33
CA GLU A 3 -22.46 -37.11 79.71
C GLU A 3 -21.13 -36.75 79.04
N ASN A 4 -21.18 -36.21 77.81
CA ASN A 4 -19.99 -35.66 77.17
C ASN A 4 -19.93 -34.15 77.38
N THR A 5 -18.92 -33.78 78.14
CA THR A 5 -18.51 -32.44 78.54
C THR A 5 -17.88 -31.66 77.39
N THR A 6 -18.23 -30.39 77.31
CA THR A 6 -17.53 -29.28 76.64
C THR A 6 -16.05 -29.23 77.00
N THR A 7 -15.18 -28.98 76.03
CA THR A 7 -13.97 -28.15 76.24
C THR A 7 -13.64 -27.37 74.97
N ASP A 8 -13.71 -26.06 75.14
CA ASP A 8 -13.25 -24.96 74.32
C ASP A 8 -11.72 -24.84 74.34
N SER A 9 -11.09 -24.47 73.23
CA SER A 9 -9.89 -23.60 73.18
C SER A 9 -9.50 -23.25 71.74
N SER A 10 -9.95 -22.07 71.32
CA SER A 10 -9.17 -20.97 70.72
C SER A 10 -7.91 -21.26 69.87
N VAL A 11 -7.90 -20.82 68.60
CA VAL A 11 -6.98 -19.78 68.04
C VAL A 11 -7.66 -19.15 66.82
N ASP A 12 -7.40 -17.86 66.66
CA ASP A 12 -8.13 -16.81 65.96
C ASP A 12 -7.39 -16.35 64.67
N ARG A 13 -8.19 -15.74 63.77
CA ARG A 13 -7.87 -14.80 62.67
C ARG A 13 -7.34 -15.28 61.31
N GLY A 14 -8.21 -15.09 60.31
CA GLY A 14 -7.91 -14.22 59.16
C GLY A 14 -7.79 -14.91 57.80
N GLY A 15 -8.92 -15.15 57.12
CA GLY A 15 -8.97 -15.63 55.73
C GLY A 15 -9.70 -14.62 54.83
N SER A 16 -9.00 -14.19 53.78
CA SER A 16 -9.28 -13.09 52.86
C SER A 16 -10.54 -13.20 52.01
N SER A 17 -11.11 -12.04 51.68
CA SER A 17 -11.93 -11.78 50.49
C SER A 17 -11.04 -11.65 49.26
N GLU A 18 -11.53 -12.01 48.06
CA GLU A 18 -11.23 -11.45 46.72
C GLU A 18 -11.74 -12.49 45.69
N GLU A 19 -12.93 -12.25 45.13
CA GLU A 19 -13.21 -11.55 43.86
C GLU A 19 -12.99 -12.45 42.62
N GLU A 20 -14.08 -12.69 41.89
CA GLU A 20 -14.14 -13.40 40.63
C GLU A 20 -13.30 -12.70 39.55
N PRO A 21 -12.51 -13.43 38.73
CA PRO A 21 -11.89 -12.81 37.56
C PRO A 21 -12.93 -12.66 36.45
N ALA A 22 -13.19 -11.40 36.09
CA ALA A 22 -13.88 -10.99 34.88
C ALA A 22 -13.14 -11.51 33.63
N ASN A 23 -13.91 -11.97 32.64
CA ASN A 23 -13.43 -12.21 31.29
C ASN A 23 -12.94 -10.89 30.68
N PRO A 24 -11.71 -10.80 30.15
CA PRO A 24 -11.39 -9.76 29.19
C PRO A 24 -11.81 -10.24 27.80
N ASP A 25 -12.88 -9.64 27.28
CA ASP A 25 -13.05 -9.46 25.84
C ASP A 25 -11.77 -8.80 25.30
N GLY A 26 -10.97 -9.58 24.56
CA GLY A 26 -9.74 -9.12 23.94
C GLY A 26 -10.07 -8.40 22.64
N ASP A 27 -10.12 -7.07 22.71
CA ASP A 27 -9.91 -6.15 21.59
C ASP A 27 -8.62 -6.53 20.84
N VAL A 28 -8.75 -7.16 19.68
CA VAL A 28 -7.66 -7.31 18.70
C VAL A 28 -7.75 -6.13 17.72
N ALA A 29 -7.49 -4.92 18.22
CA ALA A 29 -7.58 -3.69 17.44
C ALA A 29 -6.46 -2.68 17.77
N GLY A 30 -5.28 -3.15 18.20
CA GLY A 30 -4.18 -2.26 18.58
C GLY A 30 -2.76 -2.73 18.25
N ALA A 31 -2.58 -3.95 17.72
CA ALA A 31 -1.24 -4.47 17.44
C ALA A 31 -0.67 -4.03 16.08
N GLU A 32 -1.52 -3.59 15.14
CA GLU A 32 -1.10 -3.20 13.79
C GLU A 32 -0.66 -1.73 13.72
N GLU A 33 -1.32 -0.82 14.46
CA GLU A 33 -0.97 0.61 14.47
C GLU A 33 0.37 0.87 15.18
N GLU A 34 0.62 0.28 16.36
CA GLU A 34 1.90 0.43 17.08
C GLU A 34 3.09 -0.15 16.29
N SER A 35 2.86 -1.16 15.46
CA SER A 35 3.91 -1.78 14.65
C SER A 35 4.31 -0.91 13.45
N GLY A 36 3.37 -0.14 12.90
CA GLY A 36 3.62 0.77 11.78
C GLY A 36 4.50 1.96 12.19
N GLU A 37 4.19 2.58 13.32
CA GLU A 37 4.98 3.71 13.85
C GLU A 37 6.44 3.31 14.14
N LEU A 38 6.67 2.11 14.67
CA LEU A 38 8.02 1.59 14.91
C LEU A 38 8.78 1.33 13.60
N ILE A 39 8.11 0.82 12.57
CA ILE A 39 8.73 0.57 11.25
C ILE A 39 9.10 1.89 10.58
N ASP A 40 8.25 2.92 10.69
CA ASP A 40 8.52 4.25 10.15
C ASP A 40 9.68 4.93 10.89
N GLU A 41 9.77 4.83 12.23
CA GLU A 41 10.91 5.36 13.00
C GLU A 41 12.24 4.68 12.63
N ILE A 42 12.23 3.35 12.46
CA ILE A 42 13.41 2.59 12.00
C ILE A 42 13.78 3.01 10.57
N SER A 43 12.78 3.24 9.71
CA SER A 43 12.99 3.65 8.33
C SER A 43 13.63 5.02 8.22
N ASP A 44 13.13 5.99 9.00
CA ASP A 44 13.69 7.34 9.09
C ASP A 44 15.12 7.32 9.64
N SER A 45 15.39 6.55 10.70
CA SER A 45 16.74 6.41 11.27
C SER A 45 17.73 5.84 10.26
N LEU A 46 17.33 4.86 9.46
CA LEU A 46 18.19 4.26 8.45
C LEU A 46 18.37 5.18 7.24
N ALA A 47 17.35 5.97 6.86
CA ALA A 47 17.45 7.02 5.85
C ALA A 47 18.46 8.11 6.24
N ASP A 48 18.44 8.55 7.50
CA ASP A 48 19.40 9.51 8.08
C ASP A 48 20.84 8.97 8.07
N ASP A 49 21.01 7.67 8.24
CA ASP A 49 22.31 6.98 8.13
C ASP A 49 22.76 6.73 6.67
N GLY A 50 21.98 7.22 5.70
CA GLY A 50 22.27 7.11 4.26
C GLY A 50 21.92 5.77 3.65
N PHE A 51 21.17 4.92 4.35
CA PHE A 51 20.57 3.72 3.79
C PHE A 51 19.28 4.07 3.05
N GLY A 52 19.07 3.53 1.85
CA GLY A 52 17.78 3.64 1.18
C GLY A 52 16.77 2.74 1.89
N VAL A 53 15.99 3.29 2.82
CA VAL A 53 14.82 2.58 3.36
C VAL A 53 13.59 3.00 2.59
N PHE A 54 12.97 1.99 1.99
CA PHE A 54 11.89 2.16 1.04
C PHE A 54 10.60 1.66 1.68
N HIS A 55 9.64 2.56 1.89
CA HIS A 55 8.36 2.26 2.51
C HIS A 55 7.50 1.40 1.56
N GLY A 56 6.99 0.27 2.03
CA GLY A 56 5.87 -0.47 1.43
C GLY A 56 6.15 -1.25 0.14
N ARG A 57 5.21 -2.15 -0.21
CA ARG A 57 5.22 -2.95 -1.44
C ARG A 57 5.21 -2.06 -2.68
N GLU A 58 6.13 -2.29 -3.62
CA GLU A 58 6.16 -1.61 -4.91
C GLU A 58 4.94 -1.96 -5.76
N PHE A 59 4.31 -0.95 -6.36
CA PHE A 59 3.29 -1.17 -7.37
C PHE A 59 3.14 0.02 -8.30
N ILE A 60 2.67 -0.27 -9.51
CA ILE A 60 2.23 0.70 -10.50
C ILE A 60 0.73 0.50 -10.74
N SER A 61 -0.03 1.58 -10.55
CA SER A 61 -1.47 1.57 -10.79
C SER A 61 -1.78 1.92 -12.24
N LEU A 62 -2.52 1.06 -12.94
CA LEU A 62 -3.24 1.40 -14.16
C LEU A 62 -4.67 1.81 -13.79
N ARG A 63 -4.96 3.11 -13.89
CA ARG A 63 -6.23 3.68 -13.49
C ARG A 63 -7.23 3.70 -14.64
N GLU A 64 -8.51 3.58 -14.33
CA GLU A 64 -9.63 3.65 -15.30
C GLU A 64 -9.62 4.93 -16.15
N ASN A 65 -9.15 6.04 -15.58
CA ASN A 65 -9.08 7.33 -16.26
C ASN A 65 -7.90 7.44 -17.25
N GLY A 66 -7.17 6.34 -17.50
CA GLY A 66 -6.03 6.30 -18.41
C GLY A 66 -4.76 6.90 -17.83
N GLN A 67 -4.65 6.99 -16.50
CA GLN A 67 -3.40 7.35 -15.83
C GLN A 67 -2.61 6.11 -15.43
N VAL A 68 -1.29 6.22 -15.57
CA VAL A 68 -0.33 5.34 -14.89
C VAL A 68 0.18 6.09 -13.67
N ALA A 69 0.13 5.43 -12.51
CA ALA A 69 0.53 6.03 -11.24
C ALA A 69 1.35 5.04 -10.40
N PRO A 70 2.68 5.12 -10.45
CA PRO A 70 3.55 4.45 -9.50
C PRO A 70 3.24 4.89 -8.07
N ASN A 71 3.40 3.99 -7.10
CA ASN A 71 3.36 4.39 -5.70
C ASN A 71 4.58 5.26 -5.34
N SER A 72 4.64 5.78 -4.11
CA SER A 72 5.73 6.65 -3.66
C SER A 72 7.09 5.94 -3.70
N THR A 73 7.14 4.65 -3.35
CA THR A 73 8.35 3.81 -3.40
C THR A 73 8.97 3.82 -4.80
N VAL A 74 8.20 3.42 -5.81
CA VAL A 74 8.66 3.36 -7.21
C VAL A 74 8.96 4.76 -7.74
N SER A 75 8.15 5.76 -7.35
CA SER A 75 8.36 7.16 -7.74
C SER A 75 9.71 7.68 -7.26
N GLN A 76 10.01 7.55 -5.96
CA GLN A 76 11.24 8.05 -5.37
C GLN A 76 12.48 7.28 -5.84
N GLN A 77 12.37 5.97 -6.01
CA GLN A 77 13.50 5.12 -6.35
C GLN A 77 13.93 5.26 -7.81
N TYR A 78 12.97 5.24 -8.75
CA TYR A 78 13.30 5.11 -10.18
C TYR A 78 13.04 6.39 -10.98
N LEU A 79 12.17 7.28 -10.49
CA LEU A 79 11.70 8.44 -11.27
C LEU A 79 12.14 9.78 -10.69
N LYS A 80 12.63 9.84 -9.45
CA LYS A 80 13.05 11.10 -8.83
C LYS A 80 14.09 11.84 -9.68
N GLY A 81 13.84 13.13 -9.92
CA GLY A 81 14.69 13.98 -10.75
C GLY A 81 14.48 13.81 -12.26
N LYS A 82 13.58 12.91 -12.69
CA LYS A 82 13.19 12.74 -14.09
C LYS A 82 12.00 13.64 -14.42
N GLU A 83 11.94 14.11 -15.66
CA GLU A 83 10.85 14.97 -16.14
C GLU A 83 9.84 14.23 -17.02
N ALA A 84 10.24 13.10 -17.61
CA ALA A 84 9.41 12.35 -18.54
C ALA A 84 9.76 10.86 -18.56
N VAL A 85 8.93 10.08 -19.25
CA VAL A 85 9.18 8.66 -19.56
C VAL A 85 8.91 8.38 -21.03
N ILE A 86 9.56 7.36 -21.58
CA ILE A 86 9.10 6.66 -22.78
C ILE A 86 8.25 5.48 -22.35
N LEU A 87 7.11 5.30 -23.01
CA LEU A 87 6.33 4.07 -22.91
C LEU A 87 6.48 3.21 -24.16
N ALA A 88 6.64 1.91 -23.96
CA ALA A 88 6.57 0.90 -25.00
C ALA A 88 5.73 -0.29 -24.53
N TYR A 89 5.01 -0.91 -25.44
CA TYR A 89 4.21 -2.11 -25.17
C TYR A 89 4.76 -3.27 -26.00
N ASN A 90 4.92 -4.44 -25.36
CA ASN A 90 5.30 -5.68 -26.02
C ASN A 90 4.10 -6.62 -26.09
N GLU A 91 3.50 -6.75 -27.29
CA GLU A 91 2.36 -7.63 -27.54
C GLU A 91 2.65 -9.13 -27.31
N ASN A 92 3.93 -9.55 -27.37
CA ASN A 92 4.28 -10.96 -27.25
C ASN A 92 4.31 -11.43 -25.78
N THR A 93 4.67 -10.53 -24.87
CA THR A 93 4.79 -10.79 -23.43
C THR A 93 3.74 -10.06 -22.61
N ASN A 94 2.88 -9.27 -23.26
CA ASN A 94 1.86 -8.45 -22.62
C ASN A 94 2.42 -7.50 -21.55
N GLU A 95 3.56 -6.87 -21.85
CA GLU A 95 4.31 -6.03 -20.91
C GLU A 95 4.36 -4.56 -21.35
N ILE A 96 4.29 -3.65 -20.37
CA ILE A 96 4.59 -2.23 -20.56
C ILE A 96 5.99 -1.94 -20.01
N ALA A 97 6.86 -1.36 -20.85
CA ALA A 97 8.11 -0.77 -20.41
C ALA A 97 7.95 0.73 -20.16
N ILE A 98 8.44 1.21 -19.01
CA ILE A 98 8.46 2.60 -18.58
C ILE A 98 9.92 3.02 -18.40
N ILE A 99 10.43 3.79 -19.36
CA ILE A 99 11.85 4.17 -19.43
C ILE A 99 12.00 5.63 -18.98
N PRO A 100 12.65 5.91 -17.84
CA PRO A 100 12.78 7.27 -17.32
C PRO A 100 13.71 8.15 -18.15
N LEU A 101 13.39 9.43 -18.28
CA LEU A 101 14.16 10.43 -19.00
C LEU A 101 14.46 11.65 -18.12
N GLU A 102 15.70 12.14 -18.17
CA GLU A 102 16.12 13.34 -17.43
C GLU A 102 15.30 14.58 -17.79
N GLN A 103 14.88 14.68 -19.05
CA GLN A 103 14.16 15.84 -19.56
C GLN A 103 12.99 15.42 -20.45
N ASN A 104 12.01 16.31 -20.59
CA ASN A 104 10.91 16.11 -21.53
C ASN A 104 11.31 16.39 -22.99
N TYR A 105 10.70 15.67 -23.93
CA TYR A 105 10.91 15.83 -25.36
C TYR A 105 9.58 15.83 -26.13
N ASP A 106 9.47 16.68 -27.14
CA ASP A 106 8.32 16.72 -28.04
C ASP A 106 8.36 15.55 -29.05
N ARG A 107 7.90 14.38 -28.58
CA ARG A 107 7.89 13.10 -29.29
C ARG A 107 6.66 12.27 -28.90
N THR A 108 6.16 11.47 -29.83
CA THR A 108 4.87 10.77 -29.73
C THR A 108 4.76 9.81 -28.53
N ASN A 109 5.85 9.17 -28.13
CA ASN A 109 5.85 8.17 -27.06
C ASN A 109 6.45 8.69 -25.75
N VAL A 110 6.67 10.01 -25.64
CA VAL A 110 7.23 10.64 -24.45
C VAL A 110 6.10 11.28 -23.64
N TYR A 111 6.03 10.94 -22.36
CA TYR A 111 5.00 11.39 -21.45
C TYR A 111 5.61 12.13 -20.27
N SER A 112 5.13 13.33 -20.00
CA SER A 112 5.60 14.14 -18.87
C SER A 112 5.18 13.52 -17.54
N LEU A 113 6.12 13.54 -16.59
CA LEU A 113 5.87 13.16 -15.21
C LEU A 113 5.18 14.31 -14.46
N GLN A 114 4.06 14.00 -13.82
CA GLN A 114 3.27 14.94 -13.02
C GLN A 114 3.49 14.62 -11.54
N TRP A 115 4.38 15.38 -10.92
CA TRP A 115 4.75 15.23 -9.51
C TRP A 115 3.73 15.89 -8.58
N ASN A 116 3.40 15.20 -7.50
CA ASN A 116 2.69 15.71 -6.34
C ASN A 116 3.39 15.17 -5.09
N ASP A 117 4.20 16.02 -4.45
CA ASP A 117 5.14 15.66 -3.40
C ASP A 117 6.04 14.48 -3.79
N ASP A 118 5.88 13.34 -3.14
CA ASP A 118 6.68 12.13 -3.31
C ASP A 118 6.13 11.18 -4.40
N ARG A 119 4.95 11.48 -4.95
CA ARG A 119 4.24 10.63 -5.91
C ARG A 119 4.24 11.23 -7.30
N VAL A 120 4.29 10.35 -8.29
CA VAL A 120 4.19 10.75 -9.69
C VAL A 120 3.02 10.07 -10.38
N SER A 121 2.47 10.76 -11.37
CA SER A 121 1.48 10.21 -12.28
C SER A 121 1.76 10.68 -13.69
N MET A 122 1.20 9.96 -14.66
CA MET A 122 1.31 10.31 -16.07
C MET A 122 0.00 10.00 -16.80
N SER A 123 -0.47 10.95 -17.60
CA SER A 123 -1.67 10.80 -18.42
C SER A 123 -1.32 10.11 -19.74
N VAL A 124 -1.66 8.83 -19.85
CA VAL A 124 -1.20 7.95 -20.96
C VAL A 124 -2.36 7.22 -21.63
N GLY A 125 -3.60 7.67 -21.41
CA GLY A 125 -4.80 6.98 -21.91
C GLY A 125 -4.81 6.78 -23.43
N GLY A 126 -4.17 7.68 -24.20
CA GLY A 126 -3.97 7.49 -25.64
C GLY A 126 -3.11 6.28 -25.97
N PHE A 127 -2.03 6.03 -25.22
CA PHE A 127 -1.17 4.85 -25.35
C PHE A 127 -1.91 3.57 -24.95
N LEU A 128 -2.58 3.59 -23.80
CA LEU A 128 -3.31 2.42 -23.30
C LEU A 128 -4.40 2.00 -24.31
N LYS A 129 -5.18 2.96 -24.81
CA LYS A 129 -6.20 2.72 -25.82
C LYS A 129 -5.64 2.19 -27.15
N GLN A 130 -4.48 2.68 -27.58
CA GLN A 130 -3.85 2.24 -28.85
C GLN A 130 -3.39 0.78 -28.81
N ASN A 131 -3.14 0.26 -27.61
CA ASN A 131 -2.65 -1.09 -27.38
C ASN A 131 -3.73 -2.01 -26.77
N ASP A 132 -5.00 -1.60 -26.82
CA ASP A 132 -6.14 -2.34 -26.26
C ASP A 132 -6.02 -2.67 -24.76
N ILE A 133 -5.25 -1.87 -24.02
CA ILE A 133 -5.10 -1.96 -22.56
C ILE A 133 -6.18 -1.09 -21.93
N LYS A 134 -7.21 -1.72 -21.38
CA LYS A 134 -8.32 -1.01 -20.74
C LYS A 134 -8.69 -1.65 -19.40
N PRO A 135 -8.14 -1.12 -18.29
CA PRO A 135 -8.58 -1.56 -16.97
C PRO A 135 -10.05 -1.15 -16.74
N ASP A 136 -10.91 -2.10 -16.40
CA ASP A 136 -12.31 -1.82 -16.01
C ASP A 136 -12.40 -1.17 -14.62
N GLN A 137 -11.38 -1.39 -13.79
CA GLN A 137 -11.19 -0.78 -12.49
C GLN A 137 -9.70 -0.49 -12.25
N THR A 138 -9.35 0.33 -11.27
CA THR A 138 -7.93 0.57 -10.99
C THR A 138 -7.20 -0.71 -10.58
N MET A 139 -6.23 -1.13 -11.39
CA MET A 139 -5.40 -2.33 -11.19
C MET A 139 -3.99 -1.94 -10.75
N ARG A 140 -3.42 -2.68 -9.80
CA ARG A 140 -2.05 -2.49 -9.30
C ARG A 140 -1.19 -3.68 -9.67
N TYR A 141 -0.07 -3.41 -10.34
CA TYR A 141 0.88 -4.42 -10.76
C TYR A 141 2.22 -4.19 -10.06
N PRO A 142 2.88 -5.22 -9.53
CA PRO A 142 4.25 -5.08 -9.09
C PRO A 142 5.16 -4.87 -10.31
N PRO A 143 6.03 -3.86 -10.31
CA PRO A 143 6.98 -3.68 -11.39
C PRO A 143 8.24 -4.51 -11.17
N GLU A 144 8.98 -4.76 -12.26
CA GLU A 144 10.36 -5.26 -12.23
C GLU A 144 11.29 -4.21 -12.85
N TRP A 145 12.47 -3.99 -12.27
CA TRP A 145 13.49 -3.14 -12.89
C TRP A 145 14.39 -3.97 -13.80
N ASP A 146 14.48 -3.58 -15.07
CA ASP A 146 15.35 -4.20 -16.06
C ASP A 146 16.45 -3.20 -16.48
N GLU A 147 17.71 -3.54 -16.17
CA GLU A 147 18.89 -2.73 -16.48
C GLU A 147 19.31 -2.81 -17.97
N ASP A 148 18.83 -3.80 -18.71
CA ASP A 148 19.15 -4.00 -20.12
C ASP A 148 18.22 -3.21 -21.07
N ILE A 149 17.10 -2.69 -20.56
CA ILE A 149 16.14 -1.91 -21.34
C ILE A 149 16.60 -0.48 -21.56
N GLY A 150 16.46 -0.04 -22.82
CA GLY A 150 16.70 1.34 -23.22
C GLY A 150 18.16 1.66 -23.57
N ASN A 151 19.01 0.62 -23.67
CA ASN A 151 20.43 0.66 -24.08
C ASN A 151 21.31 1.56 -23.18
N GLU A 152 22.57 1.77 -23.58
CA GLU A 152 23.57 2.54 -22.81
C GLU A 152 23.19 4.01 -22.50
N HIS A 153 22.10 4.53 -23.09
CA HIS A 153 21.65 5.90 -22.90
C HIS A 153 20.73 6.10 -21.71
N VAL A 154 20.17 5.04 -21.12
CA VAL A 154 19.38 5.09 -19.89
C VAL A 154 19.85 4.01 -18.91
N PRO A 155 19.67 4.20 -17.59
CA PRO A 155 20.12 3.23 -16.59
C PRO A 155 19.27 1.94 -16.53
N GLY A 156 18.19 1.86 -17.30
CA GLY A 156 17.20 0.78 -17.28
C GLY A 156 15.76 1.30 -17.39
N GLY A 157 14.80 0.41 -17.19
CA GLY A 157 13.39 0.72 -17.20
C GLY A 157 12.57 -0.17 -16.27
N LEU A 158 11.36 0.30 -15.92
CA LEU A 158 10.38 -0.51 -15.20
C LEU A 158 9.56 -1.32 -16.19
N LEU A 159 9.44 -2.62 -15.95
CA LEU A 159 8.55 -3.54 -16.64
C LEU A 159 7.30 -3.78 -15.81
N VAL A 160 6.15 -3.78 -16.48
CA VAL A 160 4.86 -4.11 -15.90
C VAL A 160 4.25 -5.24 -16.72
N ASP A 161 4.25 -6.44 -16.17
CA ASP A 161 3.58 -7.62 -16.72
C ASP A 161 2.06 -7.52 -16.47
N LEU A 162 1.27 -7.47 -17.55
CA LEU A 162 -0.18 -7.37 -17.48
C LEU A 162 -0.88 -8.74 -17.38
N ASP A 163 -0.17 -9.84 -17.66
CA ASP A 163 -0.66 -11.21 -17.45
C ASP A 163 -0.54 -11.63 -15.97
N GLN A 164 0.31 -10.95 -15.19
CA GLN A 164 0.35 -11.11 -13.75
C GLN A 164 -0.98 -10.68 -13.12
N GLU A 165 -1.46 -11.44 -12.12
CA GLU A 165 -2.68 -11.12 -11.39
C GLU A 165 -2.50 -9.78 -10.64
N GLY A 166 -3.02 -8.71 -11.24
CA GLY A 166 -3.03 -7.37 -10.66
C GLY A 166 -3.98 -7.30 -9.46
N GLU A 167 -3.58 -6.54 -8.44
CA GLU A 167 -4.44 -6.28 -7.29
C GLU A 167 -5.43 -5.18 -7.63
N VAL A 168 -6.71 -5.43 -7.36
CA VAL A 168 -7.77 -4.42 -7.49
C VAL A 168 -7.63 -3.42 -6.36
N SER A 169 -7.48 -2.13 -6.69
CA SER A 169 -7.52 -1.09 -5.65
C SER A 169 -8.94 -1.07 -5.05
N PRO A 170 -9.09 -1.13 -3.71
CA PRO A 170 -10.42 -1.04 -3.11
C PRO A 170 -11.07 0.27 -3.53
N VAL A 171 -12.30 0.18 -4.05
CA VAL A 171 -13.14 1.34 -4.29
C VAL A 171 -13.37 1.97 -2.93
N ALA A 172 -13.00 3.24 -2.76
CA ALA A 172 -13.42 3.97 -1.58
C ALA A 172 -14.95 3.99 -1.61
N HIS A 173 -15.58 3.21 -0.73
CA HIS A 173 -17.00 3.40 -0.44
C HIS A 173 -17.13 4.79 0.21
N SER A 174 -17.30 5.83 -0.60
CA SER A 174 -17.95 7.04 -0.12
C SER A 174 -19.32 6.57 0.34
N GLY A 175 -19.52 6.50 1.66
CA GLY A 175 -20.81 6.26 2.27
C GLY A 175 -21.76 7.35 1.81
N THR A 176 -22.53 7.04 0.78
CA THR A 176 -23.80 7.71 0.52
C THR A 176 -24.80 6.99 1.41
N ASP A 177 -24.93 7.46 2.64
CA ASP A 177 -26.13 7.28 3.46
C ASP A 177 -27.27 8.00 2.72
N GLU A 178 -27.91 7.29 1.80
CA GLU A 178 -29.25 7.62 1.30
C GLU A 178 -30.25 6.81 2.13
N ASP A 179 -30.46 7.24 3.38
CA ASP A 179 -31.69 6.92 4.12
C ASP A 179 -32.81 7.80 3.56
N ASP A 180 -33.44 7.32 2.49
CA ASP A 180 -34.70 7.82 1.96
C ASP A 180 -35.82 6.82 2.33
N GLU A 181 -36.35 6.95 3.55
CA GLU A 181 -37.69 6.42 3.88
C GLU A 181 -38.64 7.59 4.12
N GLU A 182 -39.41 7.92 3.07
CA GLU A 182 -40.67 8.65 3.15
C GLU A 182 -41.60 7.99 4.18
N VAL A 183 -41.83 8.66 5.31
CA VAL A 183 -42.98 8.38 6.18
C VAL A 183 -44.15 9.27 5.78
N GLU A 184 -45.02 8.72 4.94
CA GLU A 184 -46.39 9.21 4.74
C GLU A 184 -47.15 9.20 6.08
N ALA A 185 -47.70 10.35 6.47
CA ALA A 185 -48.78 10.45 7.47
C ALA A 185 -49.64 11.70 7.27
#